data_AF-R6HTW1-F1
#
_entry.id   AF-R6HTW1-F1
#
_cell.length_a   1.000
_cell.length_b   1.000
_cell.length_c   1.000
_cell.angle_alpha   90.00
_cell.angle_beta   90.00
_cell.angle_gamma   90.00
#
_symmetry.space_group_name_H-M   'P 1'
#
loop_
_entity.id
_entity.type
_entity.pdbx_description
1 polymer ?
#
loop_
_entity_poly.entity_id
_entity_poly.type
_entity_poly.pdbx_seq_one_letter_code
_entity_poly.pdbx_strand_id
1 'polypeptide(L)'
;MTLQAYLDRRNISRYQLSKISGVPNTTILDICAGRSSLERCSAKTIQQLAKALNCSMEDIMALSEERTETGHPAQDSYLECGLPPFLQESVRAMAEAWRKLDAGQEYLRWDCDYCNLQSDINSAEVNRLISTEQAWYLREKYLRMERM
;
A
#
# COMPACT_ATOMS: atom_id res chain seq x y z
N MET A 1 10.01 8.13 -6.97
CA MET A 1 9.10 9.29 -7.16
C MET A 1 7.75 8.74 -7.57
N THR A 2 6.70 8.88 -6.75
CA THR A 2 5.33 8.48 -7.12
C THR A 2 4.86 9.11 -8.44
N LEU A 3 3.91 8.43 -9.09
CA LEU A 3 3.06 9.05 -10.11
C LEU A 3 2.35 10.32 -9.60
N GLN A 4 1.90 10.34 -8.34
CA GLN A 4 1.25 11.52 -7.75
C GLN A 4 2.20 12.74 -7.74
N ALA A 5 3.42 12.60 -7.22
CA ALA A 5 4.41 13.66 -7.20
C ALA A 5 4.80 14.12 -8.63
N TYR A 6 4.82 13.19 -9.59
CA TYR A 6 5.06 13.51 -11.00
C TYR A 6 3.97 14.41 -11.59
N LEU A 7 2.70 14.15 -11.26
CA LEU A 7 1.56 14.94 -11.71
C LEU A 7 1.55 16.33 -11.09
N ASP A 8 1.86 16.43 -9.80
CA ASP A 8 1.91 17.71 -9.08
C ASP A 8 2.99 18.62 -9.66
N ARG A 9 4.17 18.09 -10.00
CA ARG A 9 5.25 18.84 -10.66
C ARG A 9 4.86 19.38 -12.03
N ARG A 10 3.99 18.67 -12.75
CA ARG A 10 3.51 19.07 -14.09
C ARG A 10 2.19 19.86 -14.05
N ASN A 11 1.65 20.12 -12.85
CA ASN A 11 0.37 20.77 -12.65
C ASN A 11 -0.77 20.08 -13.41
N ILE A 12 -0.76 18.75 -13.43
CA ILE A 12 -1.77 17.91 -14.08
C ILE A 12 -2.64 17.28 -13.00
N SER A 13 -3.95 17.53 -13.02
CA SER A 13 -4.88 16.82 -12.13
C SER A 13 -5.12 15.38 -12.60
N ARG A 14 -5.50 14.50 -11.66
CA ARG A 14 -5.89 13.10 -11.95
C ARG A 14 -7.01 13.02 -12.99
N TYR A 15 -7.98 13.93 -12.90
CA TYR A 15 -9.08 14.03 -13.85
C TYR A 15 -8.58 14.40 -15.25
N GLN A 16 -7.71 15.40 -15.36
CA GLN A 16 -7.10 15.77 -16.64
C GLN A 16 -6.32 14.60 -17.22
N LEU A 17 -5.49 13.90 -16.42
CA LEU A 17 -4.76 12.72 -16.85
C LEU A 17 -5.69 11.63 -17.40
N SER A 18 -6.80 11.34 -16.72
CA SER A 18 -7.82 10.39 -17.18
C SER A 18 -8.38 10.78 -18.55
N LYS A 19 -8.71 12.07 -18.73
CA LYS A 19 -9.24 12.59 -20.01
C LYS A 19 -8.25 12.47 -21.17
N ILE A 20 -6.98 12.83 -20.94
CA ILE A 20 -5.98 12.85 -22.02
C ILE A 20 -5.41 11.45 -22.34
N SER A 21 -5.37 10.55 -21.36
CA SER A 21 -4.86 9.17 -21.55
C SER A 21 -5.94 8.19 -22.01
N GLY A 22 -7.22 8.49 -21.74
CA GLY A 22 -8.33 7.56 -21.92
C GLY A 22 -8.35 6.42 -20.89
N VAL A 23 -7.53 6.51 -19.84
CA VAL A 23 -7.56 5.58 -18.70
C VAL A 23 -8.66 6.01 -17.73
N PRO A 24 -9.48 5.09 -17.19
CA PRO A 24 -10.56 5.44 -16.27
C PRO A 24 -10.05 6.20 -15.04
N ASN A 25 -10.81 7.22 -14.61
CA ASN A 25 -10.44 8.05 -13.46
C ASN A 25 -10.30 7.23 -12.16
N THR A 26 -11.09 6.17 -12.02
CA THR A 26 -10.97 5.19 -10.92
C THR A 26 -9.61 4.51 -10.93
N THR A 27 -9.13 4.05 -12.09
CA THR A 27 -7.80 3.45 -12.25
C THR A 27 -6.69 4.44 -11.91
N ILE A 28 -6.79 5.70 -12.36
CA ILE A 28 -5.80 6.74 -12.00
C ILE A 28 -5.78 6.98 -10.49
N LEU A 29 -6.95 7.05 -9.85
CA LEU A 29 -7.08 7.22 -8.40
C LEU A 29 -6.52 6.02 -7.63
N ASP A 30 -6.72 4.80 -8.12
CA ASP A 30 -6.19 3.60 -7.50
C ASP A 30 -4.67 3.56 -7.59
N ILE A 31 -4.09 3.92 -8.75
CA ILE A 31 -2.63 4.01 -8.93
C ILE A 31 -2.04 5.11 -8.04
N CYS A 32 -2.60 6.31 -8.04
CA CYS A 32 -2.07 7.43 -7.25
C CYS A 32 -2.22 7.21 -5.73
N ALA A 33 -3.19 6.39 -5.30
CA ALA A 33 -3.40 6.03 -3.90
C ALA A 33 -2.65 4.75 -3.48
N GLY A 34 -1.82 4.16 -4.36
CA GLY A 34 -1.07 2.93 -4.07
C GLY A 34 -1.91 1.65 -4.05
N ARG A 35 -3.22 1.72 -4.35
CA ARG A 35 -4.13 0.56 -4.39
C ARG A 35 -3.92 -0.32 -5.64
N SER A 36 -3.24 0.22 -6.67
CA SER A 36 -2.85 -0.51 -7.87
C SER A 36 -1.42 -0.15 -8.30
N SER A 37 -0.58 -1.14 -8.58
CA SER A 37 0.78 -0.91 -9.09
C SER A 37 0.77 -0.73 -10.60
N LEU A 38 1.66 0.16 -11.11
CA LEU A 38 1.92 0.31 -12.53
C LEU A 38 2.40 -1.01 -13.17
N GLU A 39 3.11 -1.85 -12.42
CA GLU A 39 3.59 -3.15 -12.92
C GLU A 39 2.48 -4.15 -13.21
N ARG A 40 1.34 -4.00 -12.53
CA ARG A 40 0.15 -4.86 -12.71
C ARG A 40 -0.83 -4.29 -13.74
N CYS A 41 -0.62 -3.06 -14.20
CA CYS A 41 -1.42 -2.47 -15.24
C CYS A 41 -1.13 -3.13 -16.59
N SER A 42 -2.15 -3.21 -17.45
CA SER A 42 -1.94 -3.73 -18.80
C SER A 42 -0.91 -2.89 -19.55
N ALA A 43 -0.14 -3.52 -20.46
CA ALA A 43 0.80 -2.79 -21.32
C ALA A 43 0.12 -1.65 -22.09
N LYS A 44 -1.15 -1.83 -22.46
CA LYS A 44 -1.98 -0.79 -23.08
C LYS A 44 -2.17 0.42 -22.15
N THR A 45 -2.49 0.19 -20.88
CA THR A 45 -2.63 1.25 -19.87
C THR A 45 -1.32 2.02 -19.71
N ILE A 46 -0.18 1.31 -19.60
CA ILE A 46 1.13 1.95 -19.49
C ILE A 46 1.46 2.79 -20.73
N GLN A 47 1.16 2.28 -21.92
CA GLN A 47 1.37 3.01 -23.17
C GLN A 47 0.50 4.28 -23.24
N GLN A 48 -0.77 4.19 -22.81
CA GLN A 48 -1.69 5.33 -22.77
C GLN A 48 -1.20 6.43 -21.81
N LEU A 49 -0.71 6.05 -20.64
CA LEU A 49 -0.14 6.98 -19.67
C LEU A 49 1.14 7.63 -20.19
N ALA A 50 2.06 6.84 -20.75
CA ALA A 50 3.32 7.31 -21.31
C ALA A 50 3.08 8.33 -22.45
N LYS A 51 2.17 8.00 -23.36
CA LYS A 51 1.77 8.88 -24.46
C LYS A 51 1.13 10.17 -23.96
N ALA A 52 0.25 10.09 -22.96
CA ALA A 52 -0.42 11.26 -22.37
C ALA A 52 0.55 12.20 -21.65
N LEU A 53 1.55 11.64 -20.97
CA LEU A 53 2.56 12.39 -20.21
C LEU A 53 3.78 12.79 -21.05
N ASN A 54 3.79 12.42 -22.34
CA ASN A 54 4.90 12.64 -23.26
C ASN A 54 6.24 12.16 -22.68
N CYS A 55 6.26 10.91 -22.21
CA CYS A 55 7.44 10.22 -21.74
C CYS A 55 7.48 8.78 -22.27
N SER A 56 8.57 8.06 -22.03
CA SER A 56 8.68 6.66 -22.43
C SER A 56 7.87 5.76 -21.50
N MET A 57 7.61 4.52 -21.93
CA MET A 57 7.02 3.49 -21.05
C MET A 57 7.97 3.15 -19.90
N GLU A 58 9.29 3.20 -20.14
CA GLU A 58 10.31 3.03 -19.11
C GLU A 58 10.21 4.12 -18.04
N ASP A 59 10.04 5.38 -18.44
CA ASP A 59 9.87 6.49 -17.49
C ASP A 59 8.63 6.28 -16.62
N ILE A 60 7.50 5.82 -17.19
CA ILE A 60 6.29 5.50 -16.41
C ILE A 60 6.57 4.36 -15.43
N MET A 61 7.24 3.30 -15.88
CA MET A 61 7.57 2.17 -15.01
C MET A 61 8.54 2.56 -13.89
N ALA A 62 9.42 3.55 -14.11
CA ALA A 62 10.27 4.11 -13.07
C ALA A 62 9.52 4.96 -12.02
N LEU A 63 8.22 5.25 -12.24
CA LEU A 63 7.34 5.92 -11.27
C LEU A 63 6.63 4.96 -10.32
N SER A 64 6.75 3.63 -10.48
CA SER A 64 6.43 2.72 -9.37
C SER A 64 7.49 2.93 -8.29
N GLU A 65 7.06 3.16 -7.05
CA GLU A 65 7.98 3.68 -6.03
C GLU A 65 9.07 2.72 -5.56
N GLU A 66 10.19 3.36 -5.20
CA GLU A 66 11.32 2.98 -4.36
C GLU A 66 11.92 1.57 -4.55
N ARG A 67 12.95 1.52 -5.41
CA ARG A 67 14.03 0.55 -5.20
C ARG A 67 14.70 0.85 -3.86
N THR A 68 14.46 0.01 -2.85
CA THR A 68 15.47 -0.15 -1.81
C THR A 68 16.71 -0.80 -2.44
N GLU A 69 17.87 -0.51 -1.87
CA GLU A 69 19.20 -0.84 -2.41
C GLU A 69 19.46 -2.34 -2.65
N THR A 70 18.49 -3.20 -2.32
CA THR A 70 18.59 -4.67 -2.37
C THR A 70 17.88 -5.31 -3.56
N GLY A 71 17.31 -4.55 -4.49
CA GLY A 71 16.74 -5.10 -5.74
C GLY A 71 15.50 -5.99 -5.56
N HIS A 72 14.89 -5.98 -4.38
CA HIS A 72 13.59 -6.59 -4.12
C HIS A 72 12.51 -5.49 -4.25
N PRO A 73 11.32 -5.78 -4.81
CA PRO A 73 10.23 -4.82 -4.80
C PRO A 73 9.98 -4.38 -3.36
N ALA A 74 10.18 -3.10 -3.07
CA ALA A 74 9.89 -2.57 -1.76
C ALA A 74 8.38 -2.63 -1.55
N GLN A 75 8.03 -3.38 -0.51
CA GLN A 75 6.79 -3.31 0.24
C GLN A 75 5.60 -4.04 -0.37
N ASP A 76 5.35 -5.19 0.24
CA ASP A 76 4.07 -5.84 0.51
C ASP A 76 2.94 -4.92 1.03
N SER A 77 3.02 -3.60 0.82
CA SER A 77 1.97 -2.60 1.09
C SER A 77 0.61 -2.99 0.47
N TYR A 78 0.62 -3.75 -0.64
CA TYR A 78 -0.59 -4.31 -1.22
C TYR A 78 -1.31 -5.29 -0.27
N LEU A 79 -0.58 -5.93 0.66
CA LEU A 79 -1.14 -6.81 1.68
C LEU A 79 -1.89 -6.04 2.78
N GLU A 80 -1.67 -4.72 2.89
CA GLU A 80 -2.43 -3.82 3.79
C GLU A 80 -3.62 -3.15 3.09
N CYS A 81 -3.81 -3.38 1.79
CA CYS A 81 -4.94 -2.86 1.06
C CYS A 81 -6.19 -3.71 1.31
N GLY A 82 -7.36 -3.05 1.38
CA GLY A 82 -8.65 -3.75 1.46
C GLY A 82 -8.95 -4.41 2.82
N LEU A 83 -8.17 -4.12 3.86
CA LEU A 83 -8.45 -4.63 5.21
C LEU A 83 -9.84 -4.13 5.69
N PRO A 84 -10.62 -4.96 6.40
CA PRO A 84 -11.85 -4.51 7.04
C PRO A 84 -11.61 -3.36 8.02
N PRO A 85 -12.59 -2.44 8.24
CA PRO A 85 -12.41 -1.29 9.13
C PRO A 85 -11.94 -1.63 10.55
N PHE A 86 -12.47 -2.71 11.14
CA PHE A 86 -12.06 -3.15 12.48
C PHE A 86 -10.58 -3.56 12.52
N LEU A 87 -10.10 -4.27 11.49
CA LEU A 87 -8.70 -4.69 11.39
C LEU A 87 -7.78 -3.50 11.10
N GLN A 88 -8.21 -2.53 10.30
CA GLN A 88 -7.45 -1.28 10.11
C GLN A 88 -7.30 -0.48 11.41
N GLU A 89 -8.28 -0.56 12.30
CA GLU A 89 -8.25 0.12 13.60
C GLU A 89 -7.23 -0.55 14.54
N SER A 90 -7.26 -1.87 14.69
CA SER A 90 -6.30 -2.59 15.52
C SER A 90 -4.87 -2.55 14.98
N VAL A 91 -4.69 -2.56 13.64
CA VAL A 91 -3.37 -2.33 13.01
C VAL A 91 -2.81 -0.95 13.38
N ARG A 92 -3.62 0.11 13.31
CA ARG A 92 -3.20 1.46 13.67
C ARG A 92 -2.88 1.58 15.16
N ALA A 93 -3.69 0.98 16.03
CA ALA A 93 -3.44 0.97 17.47
C ALA A 93 -2.09 0.32 17.79
N MET A 94 -1.82 -0.84 17.20
CA MET A 94 -0.55 -1.54 17.40
C MET A 94 0.65 -0.77 16.86
N ALA A 95 0.52 -0.16 15.68
CA ALA A 95 1.56 0.69 15.10
C ALA A 95 1.89 1.89 16.01
N GLU A 96 0.86 2.51 16.61
CA GLU A 96 1.06 3.61 17.56
C GLU A 96 1.69 3.13 18.87
N ALA A 97 1.30 1.95 19.36
CA ALA A 97 1.90 1.33 20.54
C ALA A 97 3.41 1.11 20.34
N TRP A 98 3.81 0.53 19.21
CA TRP A 98 5.23 0.39 18.89
C TRP A 98 5.94 1.72 18.73
N ARG A 99 5.34 2.71 18.09
CA ARG A 99 5.93 4.05 17.98
C ARG A 99 6.25 4.66 19.35
N LYS A 100 5.39 4.45 20.35
CA LYS A 100 5.62 4.91 21.74
C LYS A 100 6.77 4.14 22.39
N LEU A 101 6.69 2.80 22.35
CA LEU A 101 7.67 1.92 22.99
C LEU A 101 9.07 2.03 22.39
N ASP A 102 9.17 2.07 21.06
CA ASP A 102 10.45 2.21 20.35
C ASP A 102 11.09 3.60 20.58
N ALA A 103 10.27 4.61 20.91
CA ALA A 103 10.74 5.93 21.36
C ALA A 103 11.11 5.96 22.87
N GLY A 104 11.08 4.83 23.57
CA GLY A 104 11.38 4.71 24.99
C GLY A 104 10.27 5.22 25.91
N GLN A 105 9.06 5.45 25.39
CA GLN A 105 7.92 5.89 26.21
C GLN A 105 7.25 4.68 26.87
N GLU A 106 6.78 4.87 28.10
CA GLU A 106 5.96 3.86 28.76
C GLU A 106 4.55 3.84 28.14
N TYR A 107 4.09 2.66 27.74
CA TYR A 107 2.73 2.46 27.25
C TYR A 107 2.19 1.12 27.73
N LEU A 108 1.54 1.11 28.89
CA LEU A 108 1.15 -0.13 29.59
C LEU A 108 0.07 -0.99 28.90
N ARG A 109 -0.61 -0.47 27.86
CA ARG A 109 -1.70 -1.20 27.17
C ARG A 109 -1.26 -1.88 25.87
N TRP A 110 0.04 -1.90 25.57
CA TRP A 110 0.55 -2.49 24.34
C TRP A 110 0.20 -3.97 24.19
N ASP A 111 0.10 -4.69 25.30
CA ASP A 111 -0.28 -6.10 25.39
C ASP A 111 -1.76 -6.32 24.99
N CYS A 112 -2.63 -5.39 25.38
CA CYS A 112 -4.03 -5.36 24.98
C CYS A 112 -4.15 -5.10 23.48
N ASP A 113 -3.41 -4.13 22.95
CA ASP A 113 -3.39 -3.82 21.51
C ASP A 113 -2.86 -5.01 20.69
N TYR A 114 -1.86 -5.72 21.20
CA TYR A 114 -1.33 -6.95 20.61
C TYR A 114 -2.41 -8.04 20.53
N CYS A 115 -3.10 -8.30 21.64
CA CYS A 115 -4.14 -9.33 21.72
C CYS A 115 -5.34 -8.98 20.83
N ASN A 116 -5.72 -7.71 20.76
CA ASN A 116 -6.79 -7.23 19.90
C ASN A 116 -6.43 -7.44 18.44
N LEU A 117 -5.24 -7.01 18.00
CA LEU A 117 -4.80 -7.21 16.62
C LEU A 117 -4.70 -8.69 16.25
N GLN A 118 -4.13 -9.54 17.12
CA GLN A 118 -4.09 -10.99 16.87
C GLN A 118 -5.50 -11.60 16.73
N SER A 119 -6.46 -11.14 17.55
CA SER A 119 -7.85 -11.61 17.50
C SER A 119 -8.55 -11.15 16.21
N ASP A 120 -8.34 -9.91 15.79
CA ASP A 120 -8.90 -9.35 14.57
C ASP A 120 -8.32 -10.00 13.31
N ILE A 121 -7.01 -10.27 13.27
CA ILE A 121 -6.37 -11.03 12.18
C ILE A 121 -7.00 -12.42 12.09
N ASN A 122 -7.13 -13.13 13.21
CA ASN A 122 -7.74 -14.46 13.24
C ASN A 122 -9.20 -14.43 12.74
N SER A 123 -9.98 -13.46 13.22
CA SER A 123 -11.38 -13.28 12.79
C SER A 123 -11.47 -12.98 11.29
N ALA A 124 -10.65 -12.05 10.78
CA ALA A 124 -10.63 -11.70 9.37
C ALA A 124 -10.19 -12.87 8.47
N GLU A 125 -9.20 -13.66 8.89
CA GLU A 125 -8.71 -14.82 8.16
C GLU A 125 -9.76 -15.95 8.13
N VAL A 126 -10.34 -16.31 9.28
CA VAL A 126 -11.36 -17.37 9.37
C VAL A 126 -12.62 -17.01 8.57
N ASN A 127 -13.03 -15.74 8.60
CA ASN A 127 -14.17 -15.25 7.82
C ASN A 127 -13.82 -14.92 6.36
N ARG A 128 -12.58 -15.19 5.91
CA ARG A 128 -12.10 -14.99 4.54
C ARG A 128 -12.20 -13.54 4.03
N LEU A 129 -12.09 -12.58 4.96
CA LEU A 129 -12.04 -11.15 4.64
C LEU A 129 -10.65 -10.71 4.18
N ILE A 130 -9.61 -11.47 4.54
CA ILE A 130 -8.22 -11.30 4.10
C ILE A 130 -7.66 -12.67 3.70
N SER A 131 -6.60 -12.69 2.88
CA SER A 131 -5.89 -13.93 2.56
C SER A 131 -4.98 -14.38 3.71
N THR A 132 -4.59 -15.66 3.71
CA THR A 132 -3.57 -16.18 4.65
C THR A 132 -2.23 -15.46 4.50
N GLU A 133 -1.89 -15.01 3.30
CA GLU A 133 -0.70 -14.20 3.03
C GLU A 133 -0.80 -12.84 3.72
N GLN A 134 -1.93 -12.14 3.59
CA GLN A 134 -2.18 -10.89 4.32
C GLN A 134 -2.14 -11.11 5.83
N ALA A 135 -2.75 -12.19 6.32
CA ALA A 135 -2.78 -12.50 7.74
C ALA A 135 -1.38 -12.71 8.31
N TRP A 136 -0.53 -13.48 7.63
CA TRP A 136 0.87 -13.69 8.06
C TRP A 136 1.70 -12.41 7.96
N TYR A 137 1.56 -11.66 6.87
CA TYR A 137 2.25 -10.39 6.72
C TYR A 137 1.95 -9.43 7.89
N LEU A 138 0.68 -9.31 8.29
CA LEU A 138 0.30 -8.47 9.43
C LEU A 138 0.90 -8.98 10.75
N ARG A 139 0.97 -10.29 10.96
CA ARG A 139 1.60 -10.89 12.16
C ARG A 139 3.11 -10.63 12.20
N GLU A 140 3.80 -10.81 11.08
CA GLU A 140 5.24 -10.54 10.99
C GLU A 140 5.53 -9.05 11.23
N LYS A 141 4.80 -8.16 10.54
CA LYS A 141 5.05 -6.73 10.60
C LYS A 141 4.64 -6.07 11.92
N TYR A 142 3.43 -6.36 12.40
CA TYR A 142 2.83 -5.63 13.53
C TYR A 142 2.86 -6.41 14.84
N LEU A 143 2.91 -7.74 14.79
CA LEU A 143 3.05 -8.56 16.00
C LEU A 143 4.49 -9.05 16.19
N ARG A 144 5.41 -8.74 15.26
CA ARG A 144 6.83 -9.13 15.32
C ARG A 144 6.99 -10.66 15.50
N MET A 145 6.05 -11.43 14.94
CA MET A 145 6.08 -12.89 14.96
C MET A 145 6.98 -13.41 13.85
N GLU A 146 7.62 -14.55 14.07
CA GLU A 146 8.37 -15.26 13.04
C GLU A 146 7.55 -16.44 12.51
N ARG A 147 7.52 -16.60 11.19
CA ARG A 147 6.88 -17.75 10.56
C ARG A 147 7.80 -18.97 10.65
N MET A 148 7.34 -20.01 11.33
CA MET A 148 8.03 -21.31 11.45
C MET A 148 7.71 -22.26 10.29
#